data_AF-A0A4Q3IUR3-F1
#
_entry.id   AF-A0A4Q3IUR3-F1
#
_cell.length_a   1.000
_cell.length_b   1.000
_cell.length_c   1.000
_cell.angle_alpha   90.00
_cell.angle_beta   90.00
_cell.angle_gamma   90.00
#
_symmetry.space_group_name_H-M   'P 1'
#
loop_
_entity.id
_entity.type
_entity.pdbx_description
1 polymer ?
#
loop_
_entity_poly.entity_id
_entity_poly.type
_entity_poly.pdbx_seq_one_letter_code
_entity_poly.pdbx_strand_id
1 'polypeptide(L)'
;MSLAPASADDVVTTPAEAPRAAPGRDAYRALALRRKLILAGFAAVLLACLIVDLMLGPARYSVSEVVNALISPSTAPAAVRVVIWDIRLPVALMAVVTGAALAIAGAQMQTVLNNPLASPFTLGISAAASFGAALALVFGVSIVPLAIDYVVPLNAFVMAMGASLLIHLLSQRRGVTTETVVLLGIALVFTFNALLALLQFFASEQALGAVVFWMMGSLT
;
A
#
# COMPACT_ATOMS: atom_id res chain seq x y z
N MET A 1 -71.67 0.98 -30.48
CA MET A 1 -70.30 0.43 -30.38
C MET A 1 -70.13 -0.02 -28.94
N SER A 2 -70.23 -1.33 -28.74
CA SER A 2 -70.48 -1.99 -27.45
C SER A 2 -69.21 -2.10 -26.63
N LEU A 3 -69.26 -1.66 -25.38
CA LEU A 3 -68.26 -1.95 -24.35
C LEU A 3 -68.42 -3.41 -23.92
N ALA A 4 -67.38 -4.23 -24.10
CA ALA A 4 -67.25 -5.53 -23.46
C ALA A 4 -66.16 -5.41 -22.38
N PRO A 5 -66.40 -5.84 -21.13
CA PRO A 5 -65.39 -5.78 -20.07
C PRO A 5 -64.35 -6.88 -20.28
N ALA A 6 -63.07 -6.52 -20.18
CA ALA A 6 -61.98 -7.49 -20.12
C ALA A 6 -62.14 -8.35 -18.86
N SER A 7 -62.13 -9.67 -19.06
CA SER A 7 -62.25 -10.72 -18.05
C SER A 7 -61.16 -10.62 -16.98
N ALA A 8 -61.57 -10.74 -15.72
CA ALA A 8 -60.76 -10.55 -14.52
C ALA A 8 -59.95 -11.80 -14.08
N ASP A 9 -59.41 -12.59 -15.02
CA ASP A 9 -58.86 -13.93 -14.70
C ASP A 9 -57.39 -14.18 -15.09
N ASP A 10 -56.57 -13.14 -15.27
CA ASP A 10 -55.11 -13.30 -15.40
C ASP A 10 -54.34 -12.63 -14.25
N VAL A 11 -54.70 -12.97 -13.01
CA VAL A 11 -53.77 -12.79 -11.89
C VAL A 11 -52.78 -13.95 -11.95
N VAL A 12 -51.70 -13.75 -12.71
CA VAL A 12 -50.51 -14.61 -12.66
C VAL A 12 -50.00 -14.61 -11.22
N THR A 13 -50.38 -15.63 -10.46
CA THR A 13 -49.86 -15.87 -9.12
C THR A 13 -48.39 -16.27 -9.26
N THR A 14 -47.50 -15.30 -9.07
CA THR A 14 -46.06 -15.56 -8.95
C THR A 14 -45.89 -16.54 -7.79
N PRO A 15 -45.27 -17.72 -7.96
CA PRO A 15 -45.09 -18.64 -6.84
C PRO A 15 -44.31 -17.92 -5.75
N ALA A 16 -44.84 -17.91 -4.53
CA ALA A 16 -44.16 -17.34 -3.37
C ALA A 16 -42.76 -17.98 -3.27
N GLU A 17 -41.71 -17.17 -3.46
CA GLU A 17 -40.32 -17.62 -3.36
C GLU A 17 -40.12 -18.17 -1.94
N ALA A 18 -39.94 -19.48 -1.82
CA ALA A 18 -39.77 -20.15 -0.53
C ALA A 18 -38.61 -19.47 0.24
N PRO A 19 -38.73 -19.28 1.57
CA PRO A 19 -37.68 -18.60 2.34
C PRO A 19 -36.35 -19.32 2.13
N ARG A 20 -35.34 -18.62 1.57
CA ARG A 20 -33.99 -19.17 1.42
C ARG A 20 -33.52 -19.64 2.80
N ALA A 21 -33.47 -20.96 3.01
CA ALA A 21 -33.03 -21.53 4.26
C ALA A 21 -31.65 -20.96 4.61
N ALA A 22 -31.54 -20.33 5.78
CA ALA A 22 -30.28 -19.74 6.22
C ALA A 22 -29.19 -20.82 6.16
N PRO A 23 -27.99 -20.53 5.61
CA PRO A 23 -26.93 -21.51 5.51
C PRO A 23 -26.65 -22.08 6.90
N GLY A 24 -26.78 -23.40 7.03
CA GLY A 24 -26.63 -24.10 8.30
C GLY A 24 -25.29 -23.79 8.96
N ARG A 25 -25.25 -23.85 10.30
CA ARG A 25 -24.05 -23.55 11.12
C ARG A 25 -22.80 -24.28 10.61
N ASP A 26 -22.95 -25.45 10.00
CA ASP A 26 -21.87 -26.25 9.43
C ASP A 26 -21.32 -25.70 8.10
N ALA A 27 -22.17 -25.13 7.24
CA ALA A 27 -21.72 -24.45 6.03
C ALA A 27 -20.89 -23.20 6.38
N TYR A 28 -21.34 -22.42 7.38
CA TYR A 28 -20.59 -21.27 7.88
C TYR A 28 -19.22 -21.68 8.46
N ARG A 29 -19.17 -22.77 9.24
CA ARG A 29 -17.92 -23.33 9.79
C ARG A 29 -16.96 -23.78 8.68
N ALA A 30 -17.45 -24.43 7.63
CA ALA A 30 -16.63 -24.86 6.49
C ALA A 30 -16.02 -23.67 5.74
N LEU A 31 -16.79 -22.59 5.48
CA LEU A 31 -16.28 -21.37 4.87
C LEU A 31 -15.23 -20.69 5.76
N ALA A 32 -15.47 -20.62 7.07
CA ALA A 32 -14.52 -20.05 8.02
C ALA A 32 -13.21 -20.84 8.08
N LEU A 33 -13.27 -22.18 8.09
CA LEU A 33 -12.09 -23.03 8.07
C LEU A 33 -11.29 -22.85 6.78
N ARG A 34 -11.96 -22.82 5.62
CA ARG A 34 -11.29 -22.58 4.33
C ARG A 34 -10.54 -21.24 4.31
N ARG A 35 -11.16 -20.17 4.81
CA ARG A 35 -10.51 -18.85 4.92
C ARG A 35 -9.30 -18.89 5.85
N LYS A 36 -9.41 -19.53 7.02
CA LYS A 36 -8.30 -19.71 7.96
C LYS A 36 -7.14 -20.49 7.35
N LEU A 37 -7.42 -21.57 6.61
CA LEU A 37 -6.40 -22.37 5.92
C LEU A 37 -5.68 -21.56 4.84
N ILE A 38 -6.41 -20.75 4.06
CA ILE A 38 -5.81 -19.85 3.05
C ILE A 38 -4.88 -18.83 3.72
N LEU A 39 -5.33 -18.18 4.80
CA LEU A 39 -4.53 -17.21 5.54
C LEU A 39 -3.28 -17.85 6.17
N ALA A 40 -3.42 -19.04 6.75
CA ALA A 40 -2.29 -19.80 7.28
C ALA A 40 -1.29 -20.17 6.17
N GLY A 41 -1.78 -20.55 4.99
CA GLY A 41 -0.95 -20.80 3.81
C GLY A 41 -0.15 -19.57 3.39
N PHE A 42 -0.79 -18.40 3.26
CA PHE A 42 -0.07 -17.16 2.93
C PHE A 42 0.93 -16.74 4.02
N ALA A 43 0.60 -16.92 5.30
CA ALA A 43 1.52 -16.65 6.38
C ALA A 43 2.76 -17.57 6.33
N ALA A 44 2.57 -18.85 6.00
CA ALA A 44 3.68 -19.80 5.83
C ALA A 44 4.57 -19.42 4.64
N VAL A 45 3.98 -19.03 3.50
CA VAL A 45 4.73 -18.54 2.34
C VAL A 45 5.51 -17.28 2.67
N LEU A 46 4.90 -16.32 3.38
CA LEU A 46 5.57 -15.09 3.82
C LEU A 46 6.79 -15.40 4.70
N LEU A 47 6.63 -16.32 5.66
CA LEU A 47 7.73 -16.74 6.53
C LEU A 47 8.84 -17.44 5.75
N ALA A 48 8.49 -18.31 4.80
CA ALA A 48 9.46 -18.96 3.93
C ALA A 48 10.24 -17.94 3.08
N CYS A 49 9.55 -16.95 2.50
CA CYS A 49 10.18 -15.85 1.78
C CYS A 49 11.13 -15.04 2.67
N LEU A 50 10.76 -14.77 3.92
CA LEU A 50 11.62 -14.05 4.86
C LEU A 50 12.88 -14.84 5.19
N ILE A 51 12.77 -16.16 5.43
CA ILE A 51 13.95 -17.01 5.65
C ILE A 51 14.84 -17.05 4.40
N VAL A 52 14.25 -17.19 3.21
CA VAL A 52 15.00 -17.19 1.95
C VAL A 52 15.70 -15.86 1.71
N ASP A 53 15.06 -14.73 1.99
CA ASP A 53 15.67 -13.40 1.90
C ASP A 53 16.90 -13.29 2.81
N LEU A 54 16.80 -13.75 4.06
CA LEU A 54 17.92 -13.76 5.01
C LEU A 54 19.09 -14.67 4.56
N MET A 55 18.81 -15.75 3.82
CA MET A 55 19.83 -16.65 3.28
C MET A 55 20.59 -16.09 2.08
N LEU A 56 19.94 -15.25 1.27
CA LEU A 56 20.42 -14.85 -0.06
C LEU A 56 21.25 -13.56 -0.05
N GLY A 57 22.57 -13.65 -0.20
CA GLY A 57 23.37 -12.54 -0.76
C GLY A 57 24.87 -12.83 -0.82
N PRO A 58 25.74 -11.82 -0.60
CA PRO A 58 27.16 -11.96 -0.93
C PRO A 58 27.83 -13.13 -0.21
N ALA A 59 27.49 -13.32 1.07
CA ALA A 59 27.69 -14.57 1.79
C ALA A 59 26.40 -15.38 1.70
N ARG A 60 26.48 -16.61 1.18
CA ARG A 60 25.36 -17.57 1.19
C ARG A 60 25.33 -18.22 2.56
N TYR A 61 24.25 -18.01 3.32
CA TYR A 61 24.05 -18.66 4.61
C TYR A 61 23.11 -19.85 4.47
N SER A 62 23.40 -20.93 5.19
CA SER A 62 22.51 -22.08 5.30
C SER A 62 21.29 -21.75 6.18
N VAL A 63 20.21 -22.52 6.02
CA VAL A 63 18.98 -22.35 6.83
C VAL A 63 19.29 -22.46 8.32
N SER A 64 20.13 -23.42 8.71
CA SER A 64 20.51 -23.64 10.11
C SER A 64 21.28 -22.46 10.70
N GLU A 65 22.17 -21.84 9.93
CA GLU A 65 22.88 -20.64 10.37
C GLU A 65 21.95 -19.45 10.59
N VAL A 66 20.99 -19.24 9.67
CA VAL A 66 20.00 -18.16 9.80
C VAL A 66 19.09 -18.39 11.01
N VAL A 67 18.54 -19.60 11.15
CA VAL A 67 17.65 -19.96 12.26
C VAL A 67 18.40 -19.87 13.59
N ASN A 68 19.65 -20.34 13.66
CA ASN A 68 20.48 -20.23 14.86
C ASN A 68 20.78 -18.76 15.18
N ALA A 69 21.15 -17.94 14.19
CA ALA A 69 21.39 -16.52 14.42
C ALA A 69 20.14 -15.75 14.89
N LEU A 70 18.93 -16.20 14.52
CA LEU A 70 17.67 -15.62 14.99
C LEU A 70 17.28 -16.09 16.41
N ILE A 71 17.39 -17.38 16.70
CA ILE A 71 16.92 -17.98 17.96
C ILE A 71 17.99 -17.90 19.06
N SER A 72 19.26 -18.00 18.70
CA SER A 72 20.41 -17.99 19.61
C SER A 72 21.53 -17.09 19.07
N PRO A 73 21.34 -15.75 19.06
CA PRO A 73 22.30 -14.82 18.46
C PRO A 73 23.70 -14.87 19.11
N SER A 74 23.78 -15.29 20.38
CA SER A 74 25.05 -15.39 21.13
C SER A 74 25.94 -16.55 20.67
N THR A 75 25.37 -17.59 20.04
CA THR A 75 26.12 -18.76 19.56
C THR A 75 26.54 -18.65 18.09
N ALA A 76 25.98 -17.69 17.36
CA ALA A 76 26.34 -17.44 15.97
C ALA A 76 27.68 -16.67 15.87
N PRO A 77 28.48 -16.91 14.82
CA PRO A 77 29.67 -16.10 14.55
C PRO A 77 29.30 -14.61 14.44
N ALA A 78 30.17 -13.73 14.96
CA ALA A 78 29.88 -12.30 15.04
C ALA A 78 29.53 -11.67 13.67
N ALA A 79 30.21 -12.09 12.60
CA ALA A 79 29.94 -11.62 11.24
C ALA A 79 28.52 -12.01 10.76
N VAL A 80 28.11 -13.26 11.01
CA VAL A 80 26.76 -13.75 10.64
C VAL A 80 25.68 -13.00 11.41
N ARG A 81 25.90 -12.77 12.72
CA ARG A 81 24.98 -12.02 13.55
C ARG A 81 24.77 -10.60 13.03
N VAL A 82 25.84 -9.86 12.75
CA VAL A 82 25.76 -8.47 12.25
C VAL A 82 25.04 -8.42 10.91
N VAL A 83 25.39 -9.30 9.97
CA VAL A 83 24.73 -9.32 8.66
C VAL A 83 23.25 -9.64 8.76
N ILE A 84 22.85 -10.58 9.62
CA ILE A 84 21.44 -10.93 9.78
C ILE A 84 20.67 -9.85 10.54
N TRP A 85 21.17 -9.41 11.70
CA TRP A 85 20.42 -8.51 12.59
C TRP A 85 20.50 -7.04 12.22
N ASP A 86 21.65 -6.55 11.78
CA ASP A 86 21.88 -5.11 11.57
C ASP A 86 21.63 -4.70 10.12
N ILE A 87 21.70 -5.65 9.18
CA ILE A 87 21.58 -5.36 7.74
C ILE A 87 20.31 -5.97 7.15
N ARG A 88 20.15 -7.30 7.23
CA ARG A 88 19.10 -8.00 6.46
C ARG A 88 17.74 -7.99 7.12
N LEU A 89 17.66 -8.33 8.40
CA LEU A 89 16.40 -8.43 9.12
C LEU A 89 15.63 -7.10 9.13
N PRO A 90 16.25 -5.92 9.34
CA PRO A 90 15.55 -4.65 9.25
C PRO A 90 14.95 -4.40 7.86
N VAL A 91 15.72 -4.68 6.79
CA VAL A 91 15.28 -4.53 5.40
C VAL A 91 14.15 -5.49 5.05
N ALA A 92 14.27 -6.77 5.45
CA ALA A 92 13.25 -7.79 5.24
C ALA A 92 11.93 -7.41 5.93
N LEU A 93 12.00 -6.96 7.20
CA LEU A 93 10.82 -6.51 7.94
C LEU A 93 10.20 -5.26 7.31
N MET A 94 11.02 -4.33 6.84
CA MET A 94 10.55 -3.14 6.11
C MET A 94 9.83 -3.54 4.80
N ALA A 95 10.32 -4.55 4.08
CA ALA A 95 9.65 -5.10 2.90
C ALA A 95 8.25 -5.66 3.24
N VAL A 96 8.16 -6.44 4.33
CA VAL A 96 6.89 -7.00 4.81
C VAL A 96 5.90 -5.90 5.18
N VAL A 97 6.34 -4.93 5.99
CA VAL A 97 5.47 -3.82 6.46
C VAL A 97 5.03 -2.95 5.28
N THR A 98 5.94 -2.60 4.38
CA THR A 98 5.64 -1.79 3.19
C THR A 98 4.67 -2.51 2.26
N GLY A 99 4.90 -3.81 1.99
CA GLY A 99 4.00 -4.63 1.18
C GLY A 99 2.61 -4.75 1.80
N ALA A 100 2.52 -4.96 3.11
CA ALA A 100 1.25 -5.00 3.83
C ALA A 100 0.51 -3.65 3.76
N ALA A 101 1.22 -2.53 3.96
CA ALA A 101 0.65 -1.20 3.87
C ALA A 101 0.10 -0.90 2.46
N LEU A 102 0.86 -1.24 1.40
CA LEU A 102 0.42 -1.08 0.01
C LEU A 102 -0.79 -1.96 -0.32
N ALA A 103 -0.81 -3.22 0.15
CA ALA A 103 -1.95 -4.12 -0.05
C ALA A 103 -3.22 -3.60 0.63
N ILE A 104 -3.12 -3.12 1.87
CA ILE A 104 -4.24 -2.53 2.61
C ILE A 104 -4.73 -1.25 1.92
N ALA A 105 -3.81 -0.36 1.55
CA ALA A 105 -4.14 0.88 0.86
C ALA A 105 -4.83 0.62 -0.49
N GLY A 106 -4.37 -0.38 -1.26
CA GLY A 106 -5.01 -0.80 -2.50
C GLY A 106 -6.41 -1.36 -2.28
N ALA A 107 -6.60 -2.27 -1.32
CA ALA A 107 -7.92 -2.81 -0.99
C ALA A 107 -8.90 -1.72 -0.52
N GLN A 108 -8.44 -0.78 0.29
CA GLN A 108 -9.23 0.37 0.72
C GLN A 108 -9.59 1.26 -0.48
N MET A 109 -8.65 1.58 -1.36
CA MET A 109 -8.91 2.44 -2.50
C MET A 109 -9.91 1.82 -3.48
N GLN A 110 -9.77 0.52 -3.76
CA GLN A 110 -10.71 -0.21 -4.61
C GLN A 110 -12.12 -0.22 -4.04
N THR A 111 -12.24 -0.31 -2.70
CA THR A 111 -13.54 -0.29 -2.00
C THR A 111 -14.14 1.12 -1.97
N VAL A 112 -13.36 2.13 -1.59
CA VAL A 112 -13.81 3.54 -1.48
C VAL A 112 -14.22 4.10 -2.83
N LEU A 113 -13.44 3.81 -3.88
CA LEU A 113 -13.74 4.28 -5.24
C LEU A 113 -14.71 3.35 -5.99
N ASN A 114 -15.08 2.21 -5.39
CA ASN A 114 -15.87 1.15 -6.02
C ASN A 114 -15.35 0.80 -7.43
N ASN A 115 -14.02 0.68 -7.55
CA ASN A 115 -13.34 0.49 -8.83
C ASN A 115 -12.17 -0.50 -8.66
N PRO A 116 -12.21 -1.69 -9.28
CA PRO A 116 -11.16 -2.69 -9.14
C PRO A 116 -9.82 -2.27 -9.78
N LEU A 117 -9.82 -1.27 -10.66
CA LEU A 117 -8.61 -0.71 -11.26
C LEU A 117 -7.99 0.41 -10.41
N ALA A 118 -8.65 0.80 -9.32
CA ALA A 118 -8.10 1.81 -8.43
C ALA A 118 -6.81 1.32 -7.75
N SER A 119 -5.86 2.24 -7.64
CA SER A 119 -4.55 2.02 -7.06
C SER A 119 -4.34 2.97 -5.88
N PRO A 120 -3.56 2.61 -4.85
CA PRO A 120 -3.22 3.53 -3.77
C PRO A 120 -2.51 4.80 -4.28
N PHE A 121 -2.00 4.79 -5.52
CA PHE A 121 -1.34 5.94 -6.16
C PHE A 121 -2.31 6.88 -6.90
N THR A 122 -3.59 6.52 -7.08
CA THR A 122 -4.55 7.27 -7.91
C THR A 122 -4.83 8.69 -7.40
N LEU A 123 -4.72 8.96 -6.11
CA LEU A 123 -5.09 10.25 -5.52
C LEU A 123 -3.95 11.29 -5.45
N GLY A 124 -2.78 11.01 -6.05
CA GLY A 124 -1.67 11.97 -6.07
C GLY A 124 -0.90 12.15 -4.76
N ILE A 125 -1.27 11.41 -3.70
CA ILE A 125 -0.55 11.41 -2.42
C ILE A 125 0.92 11.01 -2.60
N SER A 126 1.20 10.01 -3.45
CA SER A 126 2.57 9.60 -3.74
C SER A 126 3.34 10.61 -4.58
N ALA A 127 2.69 11.36 -5.47
CA ALA A 127 3.34 12.43 -6.22
C ALA A 127 3.75 13.58 -5.27
N ALA A 128 2.88 13.90 -4.31
CA ALA A 128 3.19 14.84 -3.24
C ALA A 128 4.37 14.38 -2.38
N ALA A 129 4.41 13.10 -2.00
CA ALA A 129 5.51 12.51 -1.24
C ALA A 129 6.84 12.60 -2.01
N SER A 130 6.84 12.25 -3.30
CA SER A 130 8.02 12.37 -4.17
C SER A 130 8.52 13.81 -4.31
N PHE A 131 7.60 14.77 -4.44
CA PHE A 131 7.95 16.19 -4.45
C PHE A 131 8.56 16.63 -3.11
N GLY A 132 7.97 16.22 -1.97
CA GLY A 132 8.51 16.52 -0.65
C GLY A 132 9.92 15.95 -0.42
N ALA A 133 10.15 14.70 -0.82
CA ALA A 133 11.48 14.09 -0.80
C ALA A 133 12.46 14.86 -1.68
N ALA A 134 12.05 15.24 -2.88
CA ALA A 134 12.91 16.00 -3.79
C ALA A 134 13.25 17.40 -3.25
N LEU A 135 12.31 18.06 -2.57
CA LEU A 135 12.57 19.33 -1.87
C LEU A 135 13.67 19.17 -0.81
N ALA A 136 13.65 18.08 -0.05
CA ALA A 136 14.72 17.75 0.90
C ALA A 136 16.06 17.49 0.20
N LEU A 137 16.06 16.72 -0.90
CA LEU A 137 17.29 16.35 -1.59
C LEU A 137 17.95 17.52 -2.33
N VAL A 138 17.15 18.44 -2.87
CA VAL A 138 17.66 19.59 -3.63
C VAL A 138 18.03 20.76 -2.71
N PHE A 139 17.24 21.04 -1.66
CA PHE A 139 17.46 22.21 -0.79
C PHE A 139 17.92 21.87 0.64
N GLY A 140 17.63 20.67 1.13
CA GLY A 140 17.79 20.28 2.54
C GLY A 140 19.23 20.00 2.98
N VAL A 141 20.18 19.84 2.05
CA VAL A 141 21.61 19.59 2.37
C VAL A 141 22.28 20.80 3.06
N SER A 142 21.64 21.98 3.11
CA SER A 142 22.28 23.22 3.56
C SER A 142 21.93 23.70 4.99
N ILE A 143 20.99 23.07 5.72
CA ILE A 143 20.40 23.74 6.91
C ILE A 143 20.67 23.02 8.26
N VAL A 144 20.67 21.68 8.34
CA VAL A 144 20.89 20.96 9.62
C VAL A 144 21.65 19.64 9.43
N PRO A 145 22.96 19.57 9.73
CA PRO A 145 23.79 18.37 9.51
C PRO A 145 23.34 17.11 10.27
N LEU A 146 22.68 17.27 11.42
CA LEU A 146 22.27 16.15 12.28
C LEU A 146 20.91 15.54 11.92
N ALA A 147 20.16 16.14 10.99
CA ALA A 147 18.82 15.71 10.61
C ALA A 147 18.75 15.07 9.21
N ILE A 148 19.85 15.03 8.47
CA ILE A 148 19.88 14.68 7.03
C ILE A 148 19.19 13.34 6.75
N ASP A 149 19.47 12.31 7.57
CA ASP A 149 18.93 10.96 7.38
C ASP A 149 17.39 10.89 7.54
N TYR A 150 16.80 11.82 8.30
CA TYR A 150 15.37 11.86 8.56
C TYR A 150 14.62 12.95 7.79
N VAL A 151 15.31 13.95 7.26
CA VAL A 151 14.69 15.10 6.58
C VAL A 151 13.96 14.66 5.30
N VAL A 152 14.55 13.74 4.54
CA VAL A 152 13.94 13.22 3.30
C VAL A 152 12.62 12.49 3.59
N PRO A 153 12.57 11.44 4.43
CA PRO A 153 11.31 10.76 4.73
C PRO A 153 10.31 11.66 5.45
N LEU A 154 10.77 12.59 6.31
CA LEU A 154 9.88 13.54 6.98
C LEU A 154 9.21 14.51 6.01
N ASN A 155 9.96 15.11 5.07
CA ASN A 155 9.37 16.00 4.07
C ASN A 155 8.42 15.25 3.12
N ALA A 156 8.78 14.03 2.73
CA ALA A 156 7.89 13.16 1.95
C ALA A 156 6.58 12.90 2.70
N PHE A 157 6.67 12.56 3.99
CA PHE A 157 5.51 12.33 4.85
C PHE A 157 4.65 13.59 5.01
N VAL A 158 5.24 14.75 5.30
CA VAL A 158 4.50 16.01 5.48
C VAL A 158 3.77 16.39 4.20
N MET A 159 4.39 16.28 3.01
CA MET A 159 3.69 16.58 1.76
C MET A 159 2.59 15.57 1.44
N ALA A 160 2.82 14.28 1.70
CA ALA A 160 1.79 13.24 1.56
C ALA A 160 0.58 13.51 2.49
N MET A 161 0.85 13.87 3.74
CA MET A 161 -0.17 14.24 4.72
C MET A 161 -0.91 15.52 4.32
N GLY A 162 -0.21 16.52 3.78
CA GLY A 162 -0.82 17.73 3.23
C GLY A 162 -1.78 17.44 2.08
N ALA A 163 -1.38 16.60 1.12
CA ALA A 163 -2.23 16.16 0.02
C ALA A 163 -3.45 15.35 0.52
N SER A 164 -3.22 14.42 1.47
CA SER A 164 -4.28 13.63 2.09
C SER A 164 -5.29 14.50 2.84
N LEU A 165 -4.82 15.49 3.61
CA LEU A 165 -5.66 16.44 4.31
C LEU A 165 -6.50 17.28 3.33
N LEU A 166 -5.91 17.73 2.23
CA LEU A 166 -6.63 18.49 1.20
C LEU A 166 -7.75 17.66 0.56
N ILE A 167 -7.49 16.37 0.27
CA ILE A 167 -8.51 15.44 -0.21
C ILE A 167 -9.60 15.24 0.83
N HIS A 168 -9.23 15.05 2.10
CA HIS A 168 -10.16 14.85 3.20
C HIS A 168 -11.07 16.07 3.43
N LEU A 169 -10.50 17.28 3.40
CA LEU A 169 -11.26 18.52 3.54
C LEU A 169 -12.22 18.73 2.36
N LEU A 170 -11.84 18.32 1.14
CA LEU A 170 -12.75 18.39 0.01
C LEU A 170 -13.88 17.36 0.16
N SER A 171 -13.56 16.12 0.54
CA SER A 171 -14.56 15.04 0.64
C SER A 171 -15.62 15.27 1.71
N GLN A 172 -15.34 16.10 2.72
CA GLN A 172 -16.33 16.51 3.72
C GLN A 172 -17.37 17.53 3.21
N ARG A 173 -17.16 18.15 2.04
CA ARG A 173 -18.10 19.14 1.51
C ARG A 173 -19.36 18.46 0.94
N ARG A 174 -20.53 19.08 1.17
CA ARG A 174 -21.81 18.58 0.65
C ARG A 174 -21.80 18.54 -0.87
N GLY A 175 -22.25 17.43 -1.45
CA GLY A 175 -22.37 17.25 -2.90
C GLY A 175 -21.10 16.76 -3.61
N VAL A 176 -20.02 16.47 -2.88
CA VAL A 176 -18.80 15.90 -3.46
C VAL A 176 -19.03 14.42 -3.76
N THR A 177 -18.79 14.03 -5.02
CA THR A 177 -18.90 12.66 -5.50
C THR A 177 -17.53 11.99 -5.58
N THR A 178 -17.51 10.66 -5.75
CA THR A 178 -16.28 9.87 -5.96
C THR A 178 -15.50 10.38 -7.17
N GLU A 179 -16.17 10.72 -8.26
CA GLU A 179 -15.55 11.27 -9.49
C GLU A 179 -14.85 12.60 -9.21
N THR A 180 -15.45 13.45 -8.36
CA THR A 180 -14.84 14.73 -7.95
C THR A 180 -13.54 14.51 -7.17
N VAL A 181 -13.52 13.52 -6.27
CA VAL A 181 -12.31 13.14 -5.52
C VAL A 181 -11.23 12.58 -6.45
N VAL A 182 -11.62 11.77 -7.44
CA VAL A 182 -10.69 11.24 -8.44
C VAL A 182 -10.10 12.35 -9.32
N LEU A 183 -10.92 13.29 -9.80
CA LEU A 183 -10.45 14.43 -10.58
C LEU A 183 -9.50 15.33 -9.78
N LEU A 184 -9.79 15.56 -8.49
CA LEU A 184 -8.86 16.24 -7.59
C LEU A 184 -7.54 15.47 -7.50
N GLY A 185 -7.58 14.15 -7.32
CA GLY A 185 -6.41 13.29 -7.28
C GLY A 185 -5.54 13.43 -8.53
N ILE A 186 -6.15 13.39 -9.71
CA ILE A 186 -5.48 13.60 -11.00
C ILE A 186 -4.86 14.99 -11.07
N ALA A 187 -5.58 16.04 -10.63
CA ALA A 187 -5.05 17.40 -10.57
C ALA A 187 -3.82 17.51 -9.63
N LEU A 188 -3.84 16.83 -8.48
CA LEU A 188 -2.71 16.76 -7.56
C LEU A 188 -1.52 16.04 -8.20
N VAL A 189 -1.73 14.92 -8.90
CA VAL A 189 -0.66 14.21 -9.63
C VAL A 189 0.04 15.17 -10.59
N PHE A 190 -0.70 15.85 -11.47
CA PHE A 190 -0.12 16.76 -12.45
C PHE A 190 0.57 17.96 -11.79
N THR A 191 -0.03 18.51 -10.73
CA THR A 191 0.55 19.65 -10.00
C THR A 191 1.90 19.27 -9.40
N PHE A 192 1.96 18.18 -8.63
CA PHE A 192 3.21 17.77 -7.98
C PHE A 192 4.25 17.26 -8.97
N ASN A 193 3.85 16.62 -10.08
CA ASN A 193 4.79 16.27 -11.14
C ASN A 193 5.38 17.50 -11.83
N ALA A 194 4.57 18.54 -12.08
CA ALA A 194 5.07 19.80 -12.64
C ALA A 194 6.03 20.51 -11.67
N LEU A 195 5.70 20.54 -10.37
CA LEU A 195 6.57 21.09 -9.34
C LEU A 195 7.86 20.28 -9.19
N LEU A 196 7.79 18.95 -9.26
CA LEU A 196 8.94 18.07 -9.23
C LEU A 196 9.84 18.30 -10.44
N ALA A 197 9.29 18.44 -11.65
CA ALA A 197 10.04 18.75 -12.86
C ALA A 197 10.72 20.13 -12.77
N LEU A 198 10.02 21.14 -12.25
CA LEU A 198 10.59 22.46 -11.98
C LEU A 198 11.76 22.37 -10.99
N LEU A 199 11.62 21.55 -9.95
CA LEU A 199 12.65 21.37 -8.94
C LEU A 199 13.88 20.63 -9.50
N GLN A 200 13.67 19.64 -10.37
CA GLN A 200 14.73 18.95 -11.10
C GLN A 200 15.52 19.90 -12.02
N PHE A 201 14.86 20.91 -12.61
CA PHE A 201 15.54 21.91 -13.44
C PHE A 201 16.59 22.72 -12.67
N PHE A 202 16.38 22.97 -11.37
CA PHE A 202 17.33 23.68 -10.51
C PHE A 202 18.29 22.75 -9.74
N ALA A 203 18.15 21.43 -9.87
CA ALA A 203 18.94 20.47 -9.12
C ALA A 203 20.36 20.32 -9.69
N SER A 204 21.35 20.07 -8.82
CA SER A 204 22.67 19.61 -9.26
C SER A 204 22.58 18.18 -9.81
N GLU A 205 23.54 17.75 -10.62
CA GLU A 205 23.57 16.38 -11.16
C GLU A 205 23.49 15.31 -10.06
N GLN A 206 24.17 15.54 -8.94
CA GLN A 206 24.14 14.66 -7.77
C GLN A 206 22.75 14.60 -7.12
N ALA A 207 22.13 15.76 -6.90
CA ALA A 207 20.79 15.82 -6.31
C ALA A 207 19.74 15.21 -7.25
N LEU A 208 19.86 15.45 -8.56
CA LEU A 208 18.99 14.86 -9.56
C LEU A 208 19.07 13.32 -9.55
N GLY A 209 20.29 12.76 -9.51
CA GLY A 209 20.48 11.31 -9.39
C GLY A 209 19.83 10.74 -8.13
N ALA A 210 19.98 11.43 -6.99
CA ALA A 210 19.34 11.02 -5.73
C ALA A 210 17.80 11.08 -5.81
N VAL A 211 17.23 12.11 -6.45
CA VAL A 211 15.78 12.24 -6.68
C VAL A 211 15.26 11.09 -7.54
N VAL A 212 15.95 10.77 -8.64
CA VAL A 212 15.56 9.67 -9.53
C VAL A 212 15.61 8.32 -8.79
N PHE A 213 16.67 8.07 -8.03
CA PHE A 213 16.79 6.83 -7.23
C PHE A 213 15.68 6.72 -6.19
N TRP A 214 15.36 7.80 -5.49
CA TRP A 214 14.25 7.83 -4.53
C TRP A 214 12.90 7.50 -5.18
N MET A 215 12.63 8.03 -6.38
CA MET A 215 11.39 7.79 -7.10
C MET A 215 11.23 6.35 -7.60
N MET A 216 12.33 5.61 -7.80
CA MET A 216 12.28 4.19 -8.16
C MET A 216 11.83 3.31 -6.98
N GLY A 217 12.03 3.79 -5.75
CA GLY A 217 11.84 3.03 -4.53
C GLY A 217 13.04 2.13 -4.23
N SER A 218 13.52 2.18 -2.98
CA SER A 218 14.58 1.32 -2.45
C SER A 218 14.25 0.96 -1.00
N LEU A 219 14.73 -0.20 -0.56
CA LEU A 219 14.69 -0.63 0.84
C LEU A 219 16.09 -0.69 1.46
N THR A 220 17.12 -0.31 0.70
CA THR A 220 18.54 -0.35 1.05
C THR A 220 19.15 1.04 0.99
#